data_AF-A0AAD6KVQ8-F1
#
_entry.id   AF-A0AAD6KVQ8-F1
#
_cell.length_a   1.000
_cell.length_b   1.000
_cell.length_c   1.000
_cell.angle_alpha   90.00
_cell.angle_beta   90.00
_cell.angle_gamma   90.00
#
_symmetry.space_group_name_H-M   'P 1'
#
loop_
_entity.id
_entity.type
_entity.pdbx_description
1 polymer ?
#
loop_
_entity_poly.entity_id
_entity_poly.type
_entity_poly.pdbx_seq_one_letter_code
_entity_poly.pdbx_strand_id
1 'polypeptide(L)'
;MYFVPRMLLQLSKSYSPELIVHPVLEESYSVGDRDKDHISRRVVAEVDKWMERFDCLVVGPGLGRDPFLLDCVSEIIKQARQASIPIIIDGDGLFLVTDNLGLVSGYPLAILTPNVNEYKRLVQKVLNCEVNDQDAHGQLLSLAKTDWRSHHLTERNV
;
A
#
# COMPACT_ATOMS: atom_id res chain seq x y z
N MET A 1 8.34 13.92 -3.61
CA MET A 1 9.11 12.98 -4.46
C MET A 1 8.17 11.86 -4.87
N TYR A 2 8.28 11.34 -6.10
CA TYR A 2 7.40 10.30 -6.63
C TYR A 2 8.22 9.09 -7.07
N PHE A 3 7.83 7.90 -6.65
CA PHE A 3 8.33 6.64 -7.18
C PHE A 3 7.31 6.07 -8.15
N VAL A 4 7.72 5.82 -9.38
CA VAL A 4 6.81 5.41 -10.45
C VAL A 4 7.42 4.30 -11.31
N PRO A 5 6.59 3.51 -12.03
CA PRO A 5 7.08 2.64 -13.09
C PRO A 5 7.91 3.41 -14.13
N ARG A 6 8.95 2.79 -14.69
CA ARG A 6 9.87 3.48 -15.62
C ARG A 6 9.18 4.20 -16.77
N MET A 7 8.12 3.61 -17.32
CA MET A 7 7.38 4.19 -18.45
C MET A 7 6.66 5.50 -18.10
N LEU A 8 6.35 5.76 -16.83
CA LEU A 8 5.61 6.95 -16.41
C LEU A 8 6.52 8.17 -16.17
N LEU A 9 7.84 8.02 -16.30
CA LEU A 9 8.80 9.10 -16.05
C LEU A 9 8.53 10.34 -16.92
N GLN A 10 8.50 10.15 -18.25
CA GLN A 10 8.36 11.26 -19.20
C GLN A 10 7.00 11.93 -19.08
N LEU A 11 5.95 11.13 -18.87
CA LEU A 11 4.59 11.63 -18.68
C LEU A 11 4.49 12.47 -17.40
N SER A 12 4.98 11.98 -16.27
CA SER A 12 4.91 12.72 -14.99
C SER A 12 5.67 14.05 -15.06
N LYS A 13 6.86 14.05 -15.68
CA LYS A 13 7.70 15.24 -15.85
C LYS A 13 7.11 16.27 -16.83
N SER A 14 6.32 15.85 -17.82
CA SER A 14 5.68 16.79 -18.76
C SER A 14 4.53 17.57 -18.14
N TYR A 15 3.82 16.99 -17.18
CA TYR A 15 2.78 17.71 -16.42
C TYR A 15 3.36 18.72 -15.43
N SER A 16 4.46 18.38 -14.75
CA SER A 16 5.14 19.30 -13.84
C SER A 16 6.64 19.00 -13.74
N PRO A 17 7.52 19.85 -14.32
CA PRO A 17 8.95 19.60 -14.36
C PRO A 17 9.62 19.69 -12.98
N GLU A 18 9.02 20.46 -12.06
CA GLU A 18 9.45 20.64 -10.66
C GLU A 18 9.33 19.35 -9.83
N LEU A 19 8.52 18.38 -10.28
CA LEU A 19 8.38 17.11 -9.58
C LEU A 19 9.70 16.33 -9.64
N ILE A 20 10.18 15.91 -8.47
CA ILE A 20 11.25 14.92 -8.36
C ILE A 20 10.62 13.54 -8.55
N VAL A 21 10.89 12.91 -9.68
CA VAL A 21 10.32 11.62 -10.10
C VAL A 21 11.44 10.59 -10.25
N HIS A 22 11.34 9.49 -9.51
CA HIS A 22 12.27 8.38 -9.50
C HIS A 22 11.64 7.15 -10.18
N PRO A 23 12.13 6.76 -11.38
CA PRO A 23 11.60 5.64 -12.15
C PRO A 23 12.20 4.32 -11.66
N VAL A 24 11.84 3.90 -10.44
CA VAL A 24 12.43 2.72 -9.79
C VAL A 24 11.52 1.51 -9.80
N LEU A 25 10.21 1.71 -9.93
CA LEU A 25 9.25 0.61 -9.90
C LEU A 25 9.28 -0.15 -11.24
N GLU A 26 9.11 -1.46 -11.17
CA GLU A 26 9.08 -2.36 -12.33
C GLU A 26 7.80 -3.22 -12.22
N GLU A 27 7.19 -3.55 -13.35
CA GLU A 27 6.01 -4.42 -13.40
C GLU A 27 6.38 -5.81 -13.92
N SER A 28 5.56 -6.81 -13.59
CA SER A 28 5.84 -8.21 -13.89
C SER A 28 6.20 -8.51 -15.35
N TYR A 29 5.60 -7.80 -16.33
CA TYR A 29 5.86 -8.03 -17.75
C TYR A 29 7.25 -7.57 -18.21
N SER A 30 7.91 -6.69 -17.45
CA SER A 30 9.27 -6.20 -17.75
C SER A 30 10.36 -7.00 -17.04
N VAL A 31 9.97 -7.99 -16.22
CA VAL A 31 10.86 -8.69 -15.30
C VAL A 31 10.81 -10.19 -15.59
N GLY A 32 11.96 -10.78 -15.94
CA GLY A 32 12.08 -12.24 -16.06
C GLY A 32 11.92 -12.92 -14.70
N ASP A 33 11.26 -14.09 -14.65
CA ASP A 33 10.97 -14.78 -13.38
C ASP A 33 12.21 -15.03 -12.51
N ARG A 34 13.35 -15.34 -13.13
CA ARG A 34 14.62 -15.57 -12.42
C ARG A 34 15.20 -14.32 -11.76
N ASP A 35 14.80 -13.14 -12.21
CA ASP A 35 15.34 -11.85 -11.78
C ASP A 35 14.44 -11.12 -10.78
N LYS A 36 13.22 -11.62 -10.53
CA LYS A 36 12.23 -11.00 -9.63
C LYS A 36 12.80 -10.67 -8.26
N ASP A 37 13.46 -11.63 -7.60
CA ASP A 37 14.04 -11.44 -6.26
C ASP A 37 15.20 -10.44 -6.24
N HIS A 38 15.96 -10.36 -7.33
CA HIS A 38 17.04 -9.38 -7.44
C HIS A 38 16.46 -7.98 -7.65
N ILE A 39 15.47 -7.87 -8.53
CA ILE A 39 14.83 -6.60 -8.85
C ILE A 39 14.03 -6.07 -7.67
N SER A 40 13.23 -6.89 -6.98
CA SER A 40 12.47 -6.46 -5.80
C SER A 40 13.38 -5.89 -4.71
N ARG A 41 14.47 -6.58 -4.38
CA ARG A 41 15.49 -6.08 -3.43
C ARG A 41 16.10 -4.76 -3.88
N ARG A 42 16.39 -4.62 -5.18
CA ARG A 42 16.92 -3.37 -5.73
C ARG A 42 15.90 -2.23 -5.62
N VAL A 43 14.64 -2.46 -5.98
CA VAL A 43 13.56 -1.46 -5.88
C VAL A 43 13.43 -0.97 -4.44
N VAL A 44 13.29 -1.91 -3.50
CA VAL A 44 13.15 -1.62 -2.08
C VAL A 44 14.37 -0.83 -1.57
N ALA A 45 15.59 -1.27 -1.90
CA ALA A 45 16.81 -0.57 -1.51
C ALA A 45 16.95 0.84 -2.12
N GLU A 46 16.45 1.09 -3.33
CA GLU A 46 16.45 2.43 -3.91
C GLU A 46 15.50 3.39 -3.17
N VAL A 47 14.33 2.91 -2.75
CA VAL A 47 13.37 3.71 -1.99
C VAL A 47 13.87 3.96 -0.56
N ASP A 48 14.47 2.94 0.06
CA ASP A 48 15.01 2.99 1.43
C ASP A 48 16.03 4.12 1.64
N LYS A 49 16.86 4.44 0.62
CA LYS A 49 17.80 5.57 0.65
C LYS A 49 17.17 6.93 0.94
N TRP A 50 15.88 7.06 0.67
CA TRP A 50 15.13 8.30 0.86
C TRP A 50 14.20 8.26 2.06
N MET A 51 14.03 7.10 2.69
CA MET A 51 13.06 6.84 3.75
C MET A 51 13.20 7.86 4.88
N GLU A 52 14.42 8.06 5.40
CA GLU A 52 14.70 9.03 6.48
C GLU A 52 14.42 10.50 6.13
N ARG A 53 14.22 10.82 4.85
CA ARG A 53 13.94 12.18 4.36
C ARG A 53 12.45 12.43 4.14
N PHE A 54 11.61 11.42 4.32
CA PHE A 54 10.17 11.55 4.14
C PHE A 54 9.48 11.91 5.45
N ASP A 55 8.78 13.03 5.46
CA ASP A 55 7.84 13.36 6.53
C ASP A 55 6.57 12.51 6.48
N CYS A 56 6.24 12.00 5.28
CA CYS A 56 5.08 11.14 5.03
C CYS A 56 5.28 10.36 3.72
N LEU A 57 4.75 9.15 3.66
CA LEU A 57 4.65 8.32 2.47
C LEU A 57 3.19 8.21 2.01
N VAL A 58 2.91 8.47 0.73
CA VAL A 58 1.59 8.22 0.13
C VAL A 58 1.70 7.01 -0.78
N VAL A 59 0.82 6.03 -0.60
CA VAL A 59 0.80 4.78 -1.37
C VAL A 59 -0.55 4.63 -2.05
N GLY A 60 -0.52 4.36 -3.35
CA GLY A 60 -1.70 3.91 -4.10
C GLY A 60 -2.10 4.69 -5.35
N PRO A 61 -1.84 6.01 -5.49
CA PRO A 61 -2.22 6.72 -6.72
C PRO A 61 -1.56 6.13 -7.96
N GLY A 62 -2.35 5.47 -8.81
CA GLY A 62 -1.88 4.87 -10.07
C GLY A 62 -0.93 3.68 -9.88
N LEU A 63 -1.05 2.95 -8.78
CA LEU A 63 -0.19 1.81 -8.48
C LEU A 63 -0.57 0.56 -9.30
N GLY A 64 -1.83 0.46 -9.71
CA GLY A 64 -2.35 -0.69 -10.44
C GLY A 64 -2.47 -1.93 -9.56
N ARG A 65 -2.60 -3.09 -10.21
CA ARG A 65 -2.81 -4.38 -9.53
C ARG A 65 -1.83 -5.47 -9.96
N ASP A 66 -0.67 -5.05 -10.46
CA ASP A 66 0.41 -5.97 -10.81
C ASP A 66 0.95 -6.65 -9.53
N PRO A 67 0.89 -7.99 -9.41
CA PRO A 67 1.26 -8.68 -8.18
C PRO A 67 2.70 -8.41 -7.75
N PHE A 68 3.63 -8.39 -8.70
CA PHE A 68 5.05 -8.16 -8.42
C PHE A 68 5.30 -6.74 -7.88
N LEU A 69 4.65 -5.74 -8.46
CA LEU A 69 4.71 -4.37 -7.98
C LEU A 69 4.10 -4.24 -6.58
N LEU A 70 2.95 -4.87 -6.34
CA LEU A 70 2.29 -4.88 -5.04
C LEU A 70 3.13 -5.56 -3.94
N ASP A 71 3.87 -6.61 -4.28
CA ASP A 71 4.83 -7.25 -3.38
C ASP A 71 5.96 -6.29 -3.00
N CYS A 72 6.54 -5.58 -3.99
CA CYS A 72 7.57 -4.58 -3.74
C CYS A 72 7.07 -3.45 -2.84
N VAL A 73 5.85 -2.96 -3.09
CA VAL A 73 5.23 -1.90 -2.28
C VAL A 73 4.90 -2.38 -0.87
N SER A 74 4.52 -3.64 -0.70
CA SER A 74 4.34 -4.24 0.63
C SER A 74 5.61 -4.17 1.47
N GLU A 75 6.76 -4.46 0.88
CA GLU A 75 8.06 -4.34 1.57
C GLU A 75 8.42 -2.87 1.88
N ILE A 76 8.14 -1.94 0.96
CA ILE A 76 8.33 -0.50 1.21
C ILE A 76 7.47 -0.02 2.38
N ILE A 77 6.20 -0.44 2.47
CA ILE A 77 5.31 -0.11 3.60
C ILE A 77 5.91 -0.65 4.91
N LYS A 78 6.42 -1.89 4.92
CA LYS A 78 7.05 -2.47 6.11
C LYS A 78 8.28 -1.67 6.56
N GLN A 79 9.11 -1.22 5.63
CA GLN A 79 10.27 -0.37 5.96
C GLN A 79 9.83 1.00 6.49
N ALA A 80 8.84 1.65 5.85
CA ALA A 80 8.30 2.92 6.32
C ALA A 80 7.76 2.82 7.75
N ARG A 81 7.15 1.69 8.12
CA ARG A 81 6.71 1.41 9.49
C ARG A 81 7.86 1.25 10.48
N GLN A 82 8.91 0.53 10.09
CA GLN A 82 10.11 0.38 10.91
C GLN A 82 10.78 1.74 11.15
N ALA A 83 10.75 2.61 10.15
CA ALA A 83 11.24 3.99 10.22
C ALA A 83 10.26 4.97 10.91
N SER A 84 9.09 4.51 11.38
CA SER A 84 8.04 5.36 11.99
C SER A 84 7.56 6.53 11.13
N ILE A 85 7.55 6.35 9.80
CA ILE A 85 7.07 7.35 8.85
C ILE A 85 5.56 7.29 8.73
N PRO A 86 4.82 8.41 8.85
CA PRO A 86 3.39 8.46 8.56
C PRO A 86 3.06 7.95 7.15
N ILE A 87 2.02 7.14 7.01
CA ILE A 87 1.64 6.53 5.74
C ILE A 87 0.18 6.85 5.43
N ILE A 88 -0.07 7.42 4.25
CA ILE A 88 -1.41 7.59 3.69
C ILE A 88 -1.61 6.50 2.64
N ILE A 89 -2.64 5.68 2.80
CA ILE A 89 -2.99 4.61 1.87
C ILE A 89 -4.27 5.03 1.12
N ASP A 90 -4.15 5.15 -0.19
CA ASP A 90 -5.21 5.59 -1.09
C ASP A 90 -5.39 4.61 -2.26
N GLY A 91 -6.49 4.72 -3.01
CA GLY A 91 -6.71 4.00 -4.29
C GLY A 91 -6.27 2.53 -4.30
N ASP A 92 -5.33 2.16 -5.18
CA ASP A 92 -4.83 0.79 -5.30
C ASP A 92 -4.06 0.31 -4.06
N GLY A 93 -3.54 1.23 -3.24
CA GLY A 93 -2.97 0.90 -1.93
C GLY A 93 -4.03 0.35 -0.98
N LEU A 94 -5.29 0.80 -1.09
CA LEU A 94 -6.40 0.26 -0.30
C LEU A 94 -6.71 -1.18 -0.71
N PHE A 95 -6.61 -1.51 -1.99
CA PHE A 95 -6.73 -2.88 -2.47
C PHE A 95 -5.64 -3.76 -1.82
N LEU A 96 -4.39 -3.30 -1.83
CA LEU A 96 -3.27 -4.01 -1.22
C LEU A 96 -3.47 -4.27 0.28
N VAL A 97 -3.81 -3.25 1.06
CA VAL A 97 -3.98 -3.41 2.51
C VAL A 97 -5.26 -4.16 2.87
N THR A 98 -6.29 -4.15 2.01
CA THR A 98 -7.49 -4.98 2.21
C THR A 98 -7.16 -6.45 2.09
N ASP A 99 -6.25 -6.82 1.19
CA ASP A 99 -5.78 -8.19 1.06
C ASP A 99 -4.82 -8.58 2.20
N ASN A 100 -3.92 -7.67 2.58
CA ASN A 100 -2.97 -7.85 3.67
C ASN A 100 -3.10 -6.77 4.75
N LEU A 101 -4.06 -6.96 5.66
CA LEU A 101 -4.31 -6.05 6.76
C LEU A 101 -3.10 -5.86 7.69
N GLY A 102 -2.20 -6.84 7.74
CA GLY A 102 -0.97 -6.82 8.53
C GLY A 102 -0.06 -5.64 8.18
N LEU A 103 -0.20 -5.09 6.97
CA LEU A 103 0.56 -3.92 6.51
C LEU A 103 0.24 -2.66 7.30
N VAL A 104 -0.97 -2.48 7.83
CA VAL A 104 -1.38 -1.28 8.58
C VAL A 104 -1.83 -1.57 10.01
N SER A 105 -2.13 -2.84 10.30
CA SER A 105 -2.54 -3.32 11.62
C SER A 105 -1.58 -2.87 12.72
N GLY A 106 -2.13 -2.23 13.75
CA GLY A 106 -1.38 -1.75 14.92
C GLY A 106 -0.39 -0.63 14.62
N TYR A 107 -0.47 0.01 13.45
CA TYR A 107 0.37 1.14 13.09
C TYR A 107 -0.39 2.46 13.21
N PRO A 108 -0.20 3.25 14.28
CA PRO A 108 -1.02 4.44 14.56
C PRO A 108 -0.79 5.59 13.58
N LEU A 109 0.29 5.55 12.81
CA LEU A 109 0.64 6.58 11.82
C LEU A 109 0.11 6.23 10.41
N ALA A 110 -0.70 5.19 10.26
CA ALA A 110 -1.41 4.89 9.01
C ALA A 110 -2.75 5.62 8.94
N ILE A 111 -3.01 6.27 7.81
CA ILE A 111 -4.30 6.88 7.45
C ILE A 111 -4.79 6.20 6.18
N LEU A 112 -6.02 5.67 6.19
CA LEU A 112 -6.68 5.10 5.02
C LEU A 112 -7.67 6.13 4.45
N THR A 113 -7.69 6.32 3.13
CA THR A 113 -8.58 7.28 2.45
C THR A 113 -9.61 6.59 1.54
N PRO A 114 -10.42 5.64 2.05
CA PRO A 114 -11.34 4.89 1.19
C PRO A 114 -12.51 5.73 0.68
N ASN A 115 -12.87 5.53 -0.58
CA ASN A 115 -14.20 5.87 -1.06
C ASN A 115 -15.26 4.87 -0.54
N VAL A 116 -16.54 5.11 -0.85
CA VAL A 116 -17.66 4.29 -0.35
C VAL A 116 -17.51 2.80 -0.71
N ASN A 117 -17.00 2.48 -1.91
CA ASN A 117 -16.86 1.09 -2.35
C ASN A 117 -15.66 0.40 -1.71
N GLU A 118 -14.54 1.09 -1.56
CA GLU A 118 -13.36 0.60 -0.84
C GLU A 118 -13.66 0.38 0.63
N TYR A 119 -14.38 1.31 1.26
CA TYR A 119 -14.84 1.20 2.64
C TYR A 119 -15.70 -0.05 2.84
N LYS A 120 -16.68 -0.28 1.95
CA LYS A 120 -17.53 -1.48 1.99
C LYS A 120 -16.70 -2.76 1.99
N ARG A 121 -15.71 -2.86 1.09
CA ARG A 121 -14.80 -4.02 1.00
C ARG A 121 -13.96 -4.18 2.26
N LEU A 122 -13.41 -3.09 2.78
CA LEU A 122 -12.59 -3.09 3.98
C LEU A 122 -13.39 -3.57 5.20
N VAL A 123 -14.61 -3.04 5.40
CA VAL A 123 -15.50 -3.46 6.49
C VAL A 123 -15.88 -4.93 6.39
N GLN A 124 -16.26 -5.39 5.19
CA GLN A 124 -16.58 -6.80 4.97
C GLN A 124 -15.41 -7.71 5.33
N LYS A 125 -14.19 -7.34 4.93
CA LYS A 125 -12.99 -8.13 5.21
C LYS A 125 -12.60 -8.14 6.69
N VAL A 126 -12.81 -7.04 7.40
CA VAL A 126 -12.34 -6.86 8.78
C VAL A 126 -13.36 -7.33 9.80
N LEU A 127 -14.63 -6.91 9.65
CA LEU A 127 -15.71 -7.23 10.58
C LEU A 127 -16.46 -8.52 10.21
N ASN A 128 -16.18 -9.10 9.04
CA ASN A 128 -16.88 -10.28 8.51
C ASN A 128 -18.41 -10.13 8.53
N CYS A 129 -18.90 -8.91 8.28
CA CYS A 129 -20.32 -8.56 8.29
C CYS A 129 -20.74 -7.88 6.99
N GLU A 130 -22.03 -7.95 6.67
CA GLU A 130 -22.59 -7.17 5.56
C GLU A 130 -22.61 -5.67 5.93
N VAL A 131 -22.26 -4.84 4.95
CA VAL A 131 -22.23 -3.39 5.16
C VAL A 131 -23.65 -2.87 5.08
N ASN A 132 -24.13 -2.29 6.18
CA ASN A 132 -25.43 -1.66 6.24
C ASN A 132 -25.24 -0.14 6.21
N ASP A 133 -25.73 0.51 5.15
CA ASP A 133 -25.60 1.96 4.99
C ASP A 133 -26.33 2.74 6.12
N GLN A 134 -27.30 2.12 6.81
CA GLN A 134 -27.99 2.71 7.99
C GLN A 134 -27.14 2.68 9.26
N ASP A 135 -26.15 1.79 9.35
CA ASP A 135 -25.25 1.64 10.52
C ASP A 135 -23.78 1.94 10.17
N ALA A 136 -23.55 2.71 9.10
CA ALA A 136 -22.20 3.01 8.63
C ALA A 136 -21.32 3.66 9.70
N HIS A 137 -21.91 4.51 10.56
CA HIS A 137 -21.20 5.14 11.67
C HIS A 137 -20.79 4.14 12.76
N GLY A 138 -21.69 3.21 13.12
CA GLY A 138 -21.39 2.16 14.09
C GLY A 138 -20.31 1.20 13.58
N GLN A 139 -20.40 0.82 12.30
CA GLN A 139 -19.39 -0.01 11.64
C GLN A 139 -18.03 0.69 11.55
N LEU A 140 -17.99 1.99 11.27
CA LEU A 140 -16.73 2.76 11.26
C LEU A 140 -16.09 2.82 12.65
N LEU A 141 -16.89 3.06 13.70
CA LEU A 141 -16.39 3.05 15.08
C LEU A 141 -15.91 1.67 15.50
N SER A 142 -16.60 0.61 15.08
CA SER A 142 -16.17 -0.77 15.29
C SER A 142 -14.85 -1.04 14.58
N LEU A 143 -14.72 -0.64 13.32
CA LEU A 143 -13.51 -0.78 12.51
C LEU A 143 -12.31 -0.06 13.16
N ALA A 144 -12.51 1.16 13.66
CA ALA A 144 -11.47 1.94 14.33
C ALA A 144 -11.04 1.36 15.69
N LYS A 145 -11.95 0.66 16.39
CA LYS A 145 -11.68 0.03 17.70
C LYS A 145 -11.21 -1.42 17.60
N THR A 146 -11.37 -2.05 16.45
CA THR A 146 -11.00 -3.46 16.25
C THR A 146 -9.49 -3.60 16.39
N ASP A 147 -9.03 -4.59 17.16
CA ASP A 147 -7.61 -4.96 17.19
C ASP A 147 -7.30 -5.79 15.95
N TRP A 148 -6.67 -5.16 14.96
CA TRP A 148 -6.32 -5.76 13.68
C TRP A 148 -5.25 -6.88 13.82
N ARG A 149 -4.81 -7.20 15.03
CA ARG A 149 -3.79 -8.21 15.35
C ARG A 149 -4.27 -9.66 15.21
N SER A 150 -5.57 -9.94 15.31
CA SER A 150 -6.10 -11.31 15.37
C SER A 150 -6.26 -12.03 14.02
N HIS A 151 -6.15 -11.34 12.89
CA HIS A 151 -6.47 -11.90 11.57
C HIS A 151 -5.30 -12.64 10.89
N HIS A 152 -4.22 -12.95 11.64
CA HIS A 152 -3.01 -13.64 11.13
C HIS A 152 -2.90 -15.13 11.48
N LEU A 153 -3.97 -15.79 11.93
CA LEU A 153 -3.89 -17.17 12.42
C LEU A 153 -4.71 -18.24 11.67
N THR A 154 -5.28 -17.95 10.48
CA THR A 154 -6.16 -18.94 9.82
C THR A 154 -5.74 -19.44 8.44
N GLU A 155 -4.49 -19.27 7.99
CA GLU A 155 -4.03 -19.86 6.70
C GLU A 155 -2.59 -20.42 6.73
N ARG A 156 -2.23 -21.13 7.80
CA ARG A 156 -1.11 -22.10 7.76
C ARG A 156 -1.51 -23.38 8.48
N ASN A 157 -2.29 -24.22 7.79
CA ASN A 157 -2.36 -25.66 7.98
C ASN A 157 -3.37 -26.26 6.98
N VAL A 158 -2.92 -26.50 5.75
CA VAL A 158 -3.25 -27.70 4.95
C VAL A 158 -2.03 -28.04 4.12
#